data_AF-A0A8J3WND1-F1
#
_entry.id   AF-A0A8J3WND1-F1
#
_cell.length_a   1.000
_cell.length_b   1.000
_cell.length_c   1.000
_cell.angle_alpha   90.00
_cell.angle_beta   90.00
_cell.angle_gamma   90.00
#
_symmetry.space_group_name_H-M   'P 1'
#
loop_
_entity.id
_entity.type
_entity.pdbx_description
1 polymer ?
#
loop_
_entity_poly.entity_id
_entity_poly.type
_entity_poly.pdbx_seq_one_letter_code
_entity_poly.pdbx_strand_id
1 'polypeptide(L)'
;MTESALSHALIEQVRADLSRAGFVVDPAAVAVDGGVHVAHDARRGVVVSWATTAQMTTSDLAGHHHVRAAVHLALLTILTGAGYTVASDPASGEVIVTGLPA
;
A
#
# COMPACT_ATOMS: atom_id res chain seq x y z
N MET A 1 22.90 12.48 5.28
CA MET A 1 21.87 11.49 4.91
C MET A 1 20.72 12.27 4.29
N THR A 2 20.50 12.14 2.98
CA THR A 2 19.51 12.94 2.25
C THR A 2 18.10 12.36 2.40
N GLU A 3 17.07 13.21 2.38
CA GLU A 3 15.65 12.85 2.55
C GLU A 3 15.20 11.68 1.65
N SER A 4 15.75 11.61 0.43
CA SER A 4 15.55 10.52 -0.53
C SER A 4 15.99 9.15 0.00
N ALA A 5 17.08 9.06 0.78
CA ALA A 5 17.55 7.80 1.34
C ALA A 5 16.66 7.29 2.48
N LEU A 6 16.06 8.20 3.26
CA LEU A 6 15.11 7.86 4.32
C LEU A 6 13.78 7.38 3.73
N SER A 7 13.28 8.06 2.69
CA SER A 7 12.09 7.63 1.96
C SER A 7 12.28 6.25 1.32
N HIS A 8 13.45 5.99 0.73
CA HIS A 8 13.76 4.69 0.14
C HIS A 8 13.81 3.57 1.18
N ALA A 9 14.47 3.80 2.33
CA ALA A 9 14.50 2.83 3.42
C ALA A 9 13.10 2.52 3.98
N LEU A 10 12.24 3.53 4.10
CA LEU A 10 10.85 3.35 4.53
C LEU A 10 10.05 2.52 3.53
N ILE A 11 10.18 2.77 2.22
CA ILE A 11 9.54 1.97 1.17
C ILE A 11 9.95 0.51 1.28
N GLU A 12 11.24 0.23 1.37
CA GLU A 12 11.75 -1.15 1.42
C GLU A 12 11.32 -1.88 2.70
N GLN A 13 11.27 -1.18 3.84
CA GLN A 13 10.76 -1.76 5.08
C GLN A 13 9.26 -2.09 4.96
N VAL A 14 8.44 -1.17 4.46
CA VAL A 14 7.00 -1.41 4.26
C VAL A 14 6.78 -2.59 3.30
N ARG A 15 7.56 -2.68 2.22
CA ARG A 15 7.50 -3.82 1.28
C ARG A 15 7.84 -5.15 1.97
N ALA A 16 8.88 -5.16 2.80
CA ALA A 16 9.30 -6.35 3.53
C ALA A 16 8.24 -6.83 4.53
N ASP A 17 7.62 -5.89 5.26
CA ASP A 17 6.61 -6.21 6.27
C ASP A 17 5.31 -6.72 5.63
N LEU A 18 4.88 -6.11 4.52
CA LEU A 18 3.73 -6.59 3.73
C LEU A 18 3.99 -7.97 3.10
N SER A 19 5.20 -8.18 2.57
CA SER A 19 5.61 -9.49 2.04
C SER A 19 5.59 -10.57 3.13
N ARG A 20 6.08 -10.25 4.34
CA ARG A 20 6.04 -11.17 5.49
C ARG A 20 4.61 -11.49 5.92
N ALA A 21 3.69 -10.56 5.77
CA ALA A 21 2.27 -10.77 6.02
C ALA A 21 1.54 -11.57 4.90
N GLY A 22 2.26 -11.97 3.85
CA GLY A 22 1.75 -12.81 2.77
C GLY A 22 1.19 -12.06 1.57
N PHE A 23 1.37 -10.73 1.50
CA PHE A 23 1.00 -9.97 0.30
C PHE A 23 2.02 -10.18 -0.80
N VAL A 24 1.53 -10.27 -2.03
CA VAL A 24 2.37 -10.12 -3.23
C VAL A 24 2.65 -8.63 -3.39
N VAL A 25 3.86 -8.21 -3.06
CA VAL A 25 4.31 -6.82 -3.19
C VAL A 25 5.14 -6.68 -4.46
N ASP A 26 4.69 -5.86 -5.39
CA ASP A 26 5.35 -5.76 -6.70
C ASP A 26 6.63 -4.91 -6.62
N PRO A 27 7.80 -5.43 -7.00
CA PRO A 27 9.03 -4.65 -7.02
C PRO A 27 9.12 -3.67 -8.20
N ALA A 28 8.27 -3.78 -9.24
CA ALA A 28 8.40 -3.00 -10.47
C ALA A 28 7.09 -2.33 -10.90
N ALA A 29 7.19 -1.31 -11.75
CA ALA A 29 6.09 -0.49 -12.28
C ALA A 29 5.05 -1.26 -13.14
N VAL A 30 5.08 -2.58 -13.13
CA VAL A 30 4.12 -3.47 -13.78
C VAL A 30 3.34 -4.11 -12.67
N ALA A 31 2.12 -3.65 -12.42
CA ALA A 31 1.25 -4.30 -11.46
C ALA A 31 1.13 -5.80 -11.78
N VAL A 32 1.25 -6.67 -10.78
CA VAL A 32 0.69 -8.02 -10.80
C VAL A 32 -0.78 -7.94 -10.36
N ASP A 33 -1.66 -8.68 -11.05
CA ASP A 33 -3.08 -8.64 -10.75
C ASP A 33 -3.35 -9.12 -9.33
N GLY A 34 -4.05 -8.30 -8.55
CA GLY A 34 -4.36 -8.60 -7.16
C GLY A 34 -3.22 -8.35 -6.17
N GLY A 35 -2.08 -7.80 -6.61
CA GLY A 35 -0.94 -7.45 -5.76
C GLY A 35 -1.07 -6.11 -5.04
N VAL A 36 -0.09 -5.77 -4.20
CA VAL A 36 0.01 -4.48 -3.52
C VAL A 36 1.14 -3.66 -4.12
N HIS A 37 0.83 -2.41 -4.47
CA HIS A 37 1.80 -1.43 -4.91
C HIS A 37 2.21 -0.52 -3.76
N VAL A 38 3.51 -0.27 -3.65
CA VAL A 38 4.10 0.62 -2.63
C VAL A 38 4.96 1.66 -3.34
N ALA A 39 4.56 2.93 -3.20
CA ALA A 39 5.23 4.07 -3.82
C ALA A 39 5.38 5.23 -2.82
N HIS A 40 6.38 6.08 -3.02
CA HIS A 40 6.51 7.31 -2.24
C HIS A 40 5.91 8.50 -2.98
N ASP A 41 4.97 9.17 -2.33
CA ASP A 41 4.42 10.47 -2.71
C ASP A 41 5.07 11.55 -1.84
N ALA A 42 5.70 12.54 -2.47
CA ALA A 42 6.45 13.58 -1.76
C ALA A 42 5.61 14.47 -0.81
N ARG A 43 4.27 14.45 -0.95
CA ARG A 43 3.35 15.23 -0.11
C ARG A 43 2.65 14.38 0.93
N ARG A 44 2.48 13.09 0.67
CA ARG A 44 1.66 12.18 1.48
C ARG A 44 2.50 11.19 2.29
N GLY A 45 3.68 10.79 1.81
CA GLY A 45 4.50 9.73 2.41
C GLY A 45 4.50 8.46 1.55
N VAL A 46 4.57 7.29 2.17
CA VAL A 46 4.55 6.01 1.44
C VAL A 46 3.11 5.56 1.24
N VAL A 47 2.64 5.61 0.00
CA VAL A 47 1.31 5.19 -0.42
C VAL A 47 1.33 3.70 -0.76
N VAL A 48 0.42 2.96 -0.14
CA VAL A 48 0.16 1.55 -0.33
C VAL A 48 -1.22 1.40 -0.96
N SER A 49 -1.28 0.82 -2.15
CA SER A 49 -2.52 0.64 -2.90
C SER A 49 -2.65 -0.79 -3.42
N TRP A 50 -3.88 -1.28 -3.54
CA TRP A 50 -4.14 -2.56 -4.19
C TRP A 50 -4.09 -2.36 -5.71
N ALA A 51 -3.16 -3.05 -6.36
CA ALA A 51 -2.95 -2.97 -7.80
C ALA A 51 -3.80 -4.04 -8.48
N THR A 52 -4.70 -3.59 -9.35
CA THR A 52 -5.36 -4.46 -10.33
C THR A 52 -4.80 -4.14 -11.71
N THR A 53 -4.37 -5.17 -12.43
CA THR A 53 -3.86 -5.01 -13.82
C THR A 53 -4.98 -4.82 -14.81
N ALA A 54 -6.21 -5.15 -14.41
CA ALA A 54 -7.35 -4.85 -15.23
C ALA A 54 -7.46 -3.33 -15.32
N GLN A 55 -7.48 -2.81 -16.55
CA GLN A 55 -8.23 -1.60 -16.88
C GLN A 55 -9.67 -1.86 -16.47
N MET A 56 -9.95 -1.83 -15.17
CA MET A 56 -11.25 -2.11 -14.62
C MET A 56 -12.15 -1.00 -15.13
N THR A 57 -13.16 -1.39 -15.89
CA THR A 57 -14.25 -0.48 -16.15
C THR A 57 -14.88 -0.09 -14.81
N THR A 58 -15.56 1.04 -14.73
CA THR A 58 -16.26 1.47 -13.50
C THR A 58 -17.19 0.37 -12.94
N SER A 59 -17.65 -0.55 -13.79
CA SER A 59 -18.44 -1.72 -13.43
C SER A 59 -17.64 -2.83 -12.71
N ASP A 60 -16.40 -3.07 -13.11
CA ASP A 60 -15.52 -4.08 -12.47
C ASP A 60 -15.04 -3.61 -11.10
N LEU A 61 -14.82 -2.30 -10.93
CA LEU A 61 -14.53 -1.65 -9.65
C LEU A 61 -15.67 -1.84 -8.63
N ALA A 62 -16.92 -1.82 -9.08
CA ALA A 62 -18.08 -2.05 -8.22
C ALA A 62 -18.17 -3.52 -7.75
N GLY A 63 -17.81 -4.48 -8.62
CA GLY A 63 -17.81 -5.91 -8.28
C GLY A 63 -16.78 -6.31 -7.22
N HIS A 64 -15.69 -5.57 -7.11
CA HIS A 64 -14.59 -5.88 -6.17
C HIS A 64 -14.61 -5.02 -4.90
N HIS A 65 -15.68 -4.25 -4.63
CA HIS A 65 -15.74 -3.34 -3.50
C HIS A 65 -15.47 -4.04 -2.15
N HIS A 66 -16.00 -5.25 -1.97
CA HIS A 66 -15.77 -6.04 -0.75
C HIS A 66 -14.32 -6.55 -0.65
N VAL A 67 -13.71 -6.96 -1.76
CA VAL A 67 -12.31 -7.39 -1.79
C VAL A 67 -11.40 -6.21 -1.45
N ARG A 68 -11.64 -5.05 -2.08
CA ARG A 68 -10.88 -3.83 -1.81
C ARG A 68 -11.02 -3.38 -0.36
N ALA A 69 -12.23 -3.41 0.20
CA ALA A 69 -12.46 -3.11 1.61
C ALA A 69 -11.73 -4.09 2.54
N ALA A 70 -11.77 -5.39 2.23
CA ALA A 70 -11.07 -6.41 3.01
C ALA A 70 -9.54 -6.24 2.94
N VAL A 71 -8.99 -6.00 1.75
CA VAL A 71 -7.55 -5.71 1.55
C VAL A 71 -7.17 -4.45 2.31
N HIS A 72 -7.97 -3.38 2.21
CA HIS A 72 -7.73 -2.14 2.91
C HIS A 72 -7.68 -2.33 4.44
N LEU A 73 -8.66 -3.06 5.01
CA LEU A 73 -8.66 -3.38 6.44
C LEU A 73 -7.47 -4.25 6.84
N ALA A 74 -7.08 -5.21 6.01
CA ALA A 74 -5.91 -6.05 6.26
C ALA A 74 -4.63 -5.21 6.27
N LEU A 75 -4.44 -4.33 5.29
CA LEU A 75 -3.31 -3.40 5.21
C LEU A 75 -3.24 -2.51 6.44
N LEU A 76 -4.36 -1.89 6.83
CA LEU A 76 -4.42 -1.07 8.05
C LEU A 76 -4.02 -1.87 9.28
N THR A 77 -4.56 -3.08 9.44
CA THR A 77 -4.27 -3.94 10.60
C THR A 77 -2.80 -4.33 10.67
N ILE A 78 -2.20 -4.70 9.55
CA ILE A 78 -0.80 -5.13 9.50
C ILE A 78 0.14 -3.95 9.75
N LEU A 79 -0.08 -2.82 9.08
CA LEU A 79 0.80 -1.66 9.20
C LEU A 79 0.68 -1.03 10.60
N THR A 80 -0.53 -0.89 11.14
CA THR A 80 -0.69 -0.44 12.54
C THR A 80 -0.10 -1.44 13.53
N GLY A 81 -0.31 -2.74 13.32
CA GLY A 81 0.26 -3.80 14.16
C GLY A 81 1.78 -3.86 14.12
N ALA A 82 2.39 -3.46 13.00
CA ALA A 82 3.84 -3.30 12.87
C ALA A 82 4.37 -1.99 13.48
N GLY A 83 3.49 -1.09 13.96
CA GLY A 83 3.85 0.14 14.66
C GLY A 83 3.86 1.40 13.80
N TYR A 84 3.53 1.30 12.52
CA TYR A 84 3.54 2.46 11.61
C TYR A 84 2.46 3.48 11.95
N THR A 85 2.76 4.75 11.72
CA THR A 85 1.72 5.78 11.64
C THR A 85 1.09 5.73 10.25
N VAL A 86 -0.19 5.39 10.19
CA VAL A 86 -0.95 5.27 8.94
C VAL A 86 -2.15 6.21 8.89
N ALA A 87 -2.38 6.77 7.71
CA ALA A 87 -3.61 7.46 7.36
C ALA A 87 -4.33 6.66 6.26
N SER A 88 -5.65 6.61 6.34
CA SER A 88 -6.50 5.96 5.33
C SER A 88 -7.11 7.02 4.43
N ASP A 89 -7.09 6.78 3.11
CA ASP A 89 -7.93 7.50 2.17
C ASP A 89 -9.10 6.59 1.73
N PRO A 90 -10.31 6.79 2.29
CA PRO A 90 -11.47 5.95 1.99
C PRO A 90 -12.02 6.18 0.58
N ALA A 91 -11.69 7.28 -0.10
CA ALA A 91 -12.17 7.57 -1.45
C ALA A 91 -11.41 6.73 -2.50
N SER A 92 -10.10 6.60 -2.32
CA SER A 92 -9.22 5.80 -3.19
C SER A 92 -9.05 4.36 -2.70
N GLY A 93 -9.23 4.11 -1.40
CA GLY A 93 -8.89 2.85 -0.73
C GLY A 93 -7.40 2.72 -0.43
N GLU A 94 -6.63 3.80 -0.56
CA GLU A 94 -5.20 3.84 -0.30
C GLU A 94 -4.91 3.90 1.21
N VAL A 95 -3.79 3.32 1.60
CA VAL A 95 -3.21 3.46 2.94
C VAL A 95 -1.90 4.23 2.82
N ILE A 96 -1.72 5.26 3.63
CA ILE A 96 -0.58 6.18 3.57
C ILE A 96 0.23 6.00 4.86
N VAL A 97 1.47 5.55 4.74
CA VAL A 97 2.43 5.47 5.84
C VAL A 97 3.20 6.79 5.93
N THR A 98 3.04 7.50 7.06
CA THR A 98 3.64 8.83 7.27
C THR A 98 4.83 8.82 8.24
N GLY A 99 5.07 7.71 8.93
CA GLY A 99 6.15 7.59 9.91
C GLY A 99 6.60 6.15 10.10
N LEU A 100 7.85 6.00 10.57
CA LEU A 100 8.45 4.71 10.91
C LEU A 100 7.76 4.07 12.13
N PRO A 101 7.90 2.74 12.30
CA PRO A 101 7.40 2.08 13.49
C PRO A 101 8.10 2.63 14.73
N ALA A 102 7.32 2.85 15.79
CA ALA A 102 7.80 3.35 17.08
C ALA A 102 8.75 2.38 17.79
#